data_AF-A0A954HX74-F1
#
_entry.id   AF-A0A954HX74-F1
#
_cell.length_a   1.000
_cell.length_b   1.000
_cell.length_c   1.000
_cell.angle_alpha   90.00
_cell.angle_beta   90.00
_cell.angle_gamma   90.00
#
_symmetry.space_group_name_H-M   'P 1'
#
loop_
_entity.id
_entity.type
_entity.pdbx_description
1 polymer ?
#
loop_
_entity_poly.entity_id
_entity_poly.type
_entity_poly.pdbx_seq_one_letter_code
_entity_poly.pdbx_strand_id
1 'polypeptide(L)'
;MLHRIFWAVSDRNWILDGAAVHVSMVGFDDGSETERSVDGIPVPTVNANLSGSVDITKARKLTEHSEVCFMADTKGGAFDVSDETAIEWLSEPNPHLTPNSDVLFPWVNGRDVSQRSRNMWIIDFGVEMPVEDAAKYGVPFHHVDANVRPLREKNKRQSYREKWWIHVEPRPKIRDRLAKLPRFLTTISVGKHRLFVWMQAPTLPDHQVYAFVRSDDFAF
;
A
#
# COMPACT_ATOMS: atom_id res chain seq x y z
N MET A 1 -24.33 18.63 27.63
CA MET A 1 -24.54 19.80 26.75
C MET A 1 -23.87 19.53 25.41
N LEU A 2 -24.61 19.67 24.32
CA LEU A 2 -24.05 19.60 22.96
C LEU A 2 -23.45 20.98 22.66
N HIS A 3 -22.13 21.10 22.78
CA HIS A 3 -21.44 22.32 22.37
C HIS A 3 -21.56 22.48 20.86
N ARG A 4 -21.95 23.67 20.38
CA ARG A 4 -22.10 23.95 18.95
C ARG A 4 -21.02 24.91 18.50
N ILE A 5 -20.37 24.60 17.38
CA ILE A 5 -19.42 25.50 16.75
C ILE A 5 -20.23 26.61 16.05
N PHE A 6 -19.95 27.86 16.40
CA PHE A 6 -20.56 29.01 15.76
C PHE A 6 -19.55 29.75 14.87
N TRP A 7 -18.25 29.72 15.20
CA TRP A 7 -17.24 30.43 14.43
C TRP A 7 -16.05 29.53 14.11
N ALA A 8 -15.53 29.60 12.90
CA ALA A 8 -14.29 28.93 12.55
C ALA A 8 -13.42 29.74 11.59
N VAL A 9 -12.10 29.60 11.76
CA VAL A 9 -11.09 29.92 10.75
C VAL A 9 -10.44 28.60 10.37
N SER A 10 -10.64 28.19 9.12
CA SER A 10 -10.26 26.85 8.66
C SER A 10 -8.73 26.72 8.52
N ASP A 11 -8.08 27.76 8.00
CA ASP A 11 -6.62 27.85 7.89
C ASP A 11 -6.16 29.31 7.91
N ARG A 12 -5.19 29.62 8.76
CA ARG A 12 -4.54 30.93 8.83
C ARG A 12 -3.04 30.77 9.00
N ASN A 13 -2.28 31.48 8.17
CA ASN A 13 -0.84 31.63 8.34
C ASN A 13 -0.52 32.29 9.67
N TRP A 14 0.28 31.63 10.49
CA TRP A 14 0.86 32.21 11.69
C TRP A 14 2.31 32.61 11.40
N ILE A 15 2.50 33.89 11.09
CA ILE A 15 3.80 34.42 10.67
C ILE A 15 4.71 34.55 11.90
N LEU A 16 5.67 33.63 12.01
CA LEU A 16 6.82 33.68 12.92
C LEU A 16 8.07 33.53 12.05
N ASP A 17 9.07 34.39 12.22
CA ASP A 17 10.31 34.39 11.44
C ASP A 17 10.95 32.99 11.42
N GLY A 18 10.74 32.25 10.32
CA GLY A 18 11.34 30.94 10.06
C GLY A 18 10.47 29.69 10.31
N ALA A 19 9.20 29.81 10.71
CA ALA A 19 8.33 28.65 10.91
C ALA A 19 7.05 28.70 10.05
N ALA A 20 6.81 27.68 9.23
CA ALA A 20 5.57 27.51 8.47
C ALA A 20 4.50 26.87 9.36
N VAL A 21 3.81 27.69 10.16
CA VAL A 21 2.74 27.25 11.06
C VAL A 21 1.38 27.66 10.50
N HIS A 22 0.50 26.67 10.36
CA HIS A 22 -0.90 26.83 10.00
C HIS A 22 -1.76 26.66 11.25
N VAL A 23 -2.68 27.57 11.51
CA VAL A 23 -3.55 27.54 12.67
C VAL A 23 -5.01 27.55 12.23
N SER A 24 -5.78 26.58 12.73
CA SER A 24 -7.24 26.61 12.68
C SER A 24 -7.78 27.10 14.02
N MET A 25 -8.82 27.93 13.99
CA MET A 25 -9.44 28.49 15.20
C MET A 25 -10.93 28.14 15.22
N VAL A 26 -11.47 27.87 16.42
CA VAL A 26 -12.88 27.52 16.60
C VAL A 26 -13.49 28.28 17.78
N GLY A 27 -14.69 28.79 17.59
CA GLY A 27 -15.56 29.33 18.63
C GLY A 27 -16.74 28.38 18.80
N PHE A 28 -16.97 27.91 20.02
CA PHE A 28 -18.09 27.05 20.35
C PHE A 28 -18.77 27.54 21.63
N ASP A 29 -20.06 27.27 21.73
CA ASP A 29 -20.88 27.67 22.86
C ASP A 29 -21.92 26.58 23.20
N ASP A 30 -22.85 26.89 24.09
CA ASP A 30 -23.96 26.00 24.46
C ASP A 30 -25.16 26.05 23.49
N GLY A 31 -25.04 26.76 22.37
CA GLY A 31 -26.08 27.01 21.38
C GLY A 31 -26.82 28.33 21.54
N SER A 32 -26.39 29.20 22.46
CA SER A 32 -26.86 30.58 22.61
C SER A 32 -26.57 31.47 21.39
N GLU A 33 -25.47 31.21 20.68
CA GLU A 33 -25.01 31.96 19.52
C GLU A 33 -25.76 31.51 18.26
N THR A 34 -26.32 32.50 17.58
CA THR A 34 -27.19 32.33 16.43
C THR A 34 -26.48 32.66 15.13
N GLU A 35 -25.48 33.54 15.17
CA GLU A 35 -24.66 33.87 14.01
C GLU A 35 -23.54 32.84 13.86
N ARG A 36 -23.44 32.27 12.66
CA ARG A 36 -22.39 31.29 12.37
C ARG A 36 -21.58 31.69 11.16
N SER A 37 -20.27 31.53 11.23
CA SER A 37 -19.38 31.84 10.12
C SER A 37 -18.16 30.93 10.05
N VAL A 38 -17.69 30.73 8.82
CA VAL A 38 -16.43 30.06 8.48
C VAL A 38 -15.64 31.00 7.59
N ASP A 39 -14.41 31.32 7.97
CA ASP A 39 -13.52 32.22 7.21
C ASP A 39 -14.18 33.58 6.89
N GLY A 40 -15.01 34.08 7.81
CA GLY A 40 -15.75 35.33 7.68
C GLY A 40 -17.01 35.24 6.81
N ILE A 41 -17.34 34.07 6.26
CA ILE A 41 -18.55 33.85 5.45
C ILE A 41 -19.67 33.33 6.36
N PRO A 42 -20.85 33.99 6.42
CA PRO A 42 -22.00 33.50 7.16
C PRO A 42 -22.51 32.16 6.61
N VAL A 43 -22.74 31.20 7.48
CA VAL A 43 -23.16 29.83 7.12
C VAL A 43 -24.28 29.36 8.04
N PRO A 44 -25.19 28.48 7.58
CA PRO A 44 -26.26 27.97 8.43
C PRO A 44 -25.75 27.06 9.57
N THR A 45 -24.64 26.36 9.37
CA THR A 45 -24.03 25.43 10.33
C THR A 45 -22.53 25.33 10.08
N VAL A 46 -21.73 25.20 11.14
CA VAL A 46 -20.31 24.88 11.05
C VAL A 46 -20.12 23.39 11.35
N ASN A 47 -19.56 22.65 10.39
CA ASN A 47 -19.29 21.21 10.52
C ASN A 47 -18.01 20.96 11.32
N ALA A 48 -17.81 19.73 11.81
CA ALA A 48 -16.63 19.36 12.59
C ALA A 48 -15.30 19.44 11.82
N ASN A 49 -15.35 19.46 10.48
CA ASN A 49 -14.21 19.70 9.60
C ASN A 49 -14.00 21.20 9.28
N LEU A 50 -14.62 22.10 10.04
CA LEU A 50 -14.53 23.56 9.88
C LEU A 50 -15.00 24.07 8.51
N SER A 51 -15.96 23.37 7.90
CA SER A 51 -16.64 23.80 6.68
C SER A 51 -18.05 24.30 6.99
N GLY A 52 -18.56 25.23 6.18
CA GLY A 52 -19.95 25.69 6.23
C GLY A 52 -20.85 25.11 5.15
N SER A 53 -20.32 24.19 4.34
CA SER A 53 -21.00 23.55 3.21
C SER A 53 -21.61 22.20 3.62
N VAL A 54 -21.91 21.34 2.65
CA VAL A 54 -22.42 19.99 2.91
C VAL A 54 -21.52 19.26 3.91
N ASP A 55 -22.14 18.69 4.94
CA ASP A 55 -21.44 17.94 5.98
C ASP A 55 -20.91 16.61 5.42
N ILE A 56 -19.69 16.65 4.88
CA ILE A 56 -19.00 15.46 4.37
C ILE A 56 -18.64 14.47 5.48
N THR A 57 -18.73 14.84 6.76
CA THR A 57 -18.52 13.90 7.87
C THR A 57 -19.64 12.86 7.96
N LYS A 58 -20.80 13.17 7.35
CA LYS A 58 -21.94 12.24 7.20
C LYS A 58 -21.86 11.36 5.95
N ALA A 59 -20.82 11.52 5.12
CA ALA A 59 -20.66 10.72 3.91
C ALA A 59 -20.59 9.23 4.28
N ARG A 60 -21.41 8.42 3.62
CA ARG A 60 -21.41 6.96 3.81
C ARG A 60 -20.43 6.34 2.83
N LYS A 61 -19.70 5.31 3.29
CA LYS A 61 -18.88 4.50 2.40
C LYS A 61 -19.79 3.73 1.45
N LEU A 62 -19.52 3.83 0.15
CA LEU A 62 -20.15 3.00 -0.85
C LEU A 62 -19.59 1.58 -0.75
N THR A 63 -20.47 0.58 -0.65
CA THR A 63 -20.09 -0.83 -0.61
C THR A 63 -19.38 -1.26 -1.90
N GLU A 64 -19.71 -0.63 -3.01
CA GLU A 64 -19.14 -0.81 -4.35
C GLU A 64 -17.67 -0.36 -4.41
N HIS A 65 -17.26 0.53 -3.50
CA HIS A 65 -15.86 1.00 -3.39
C HIS A 65 -15.07 0.21 -2.34
N SER A 66 -15.74 -0.69 -1.61
CA SER A 66 -15.05 -1.61 -0.72
C SER A 66 -14.28 -2.64 -1.54
N GLU A 67 -13.12 -3.06 -1.04
CA GLU A 67 -12.34 -4.14 -1.66
C GLU A 67 -11.84 -3.85 -3.10
N VAL A 68 -11.70 -2.57 -3.45
CA VAL A 68 -11.16 -2.14 -4.74
C VAL A 68 -9.66 -1.83 -4.63
N CYS A 69 -9.23 -1.20 -3.54
CA CYS A 69 -7.85 -0.75 -3.34
C CYS A 69 -7.24 -1.40 -2.10
N PHE A 70 -6.04 -1.94 -2.23
CA PHE A 70 -5.35 -2.63 -1.15
C PHE A 70 -3.88 -2.25 -1.12
N MET A 71 -3.31 -2.15 0.07
CA MET A 71 -1.86 -2.22 0.23
C MET A 71 -1.42 -3.64 -0.13
N ALA A 72 -0.34 -3.75 -0.91
CA ALA A 72 0.14 -5.01 -1.44
C ALA A 72 1.20 -5.69 -0.54
N ASP A 73 1.80 -6.77 -1.05
CA ASP A 73 2.66 -7.71 -0.33
C ASP A 73 3.77 -7.01 0.47
N THR A 74 4.12 -7.55 1.63
CA THR A 74 5.30 -7.11 2.39
C THR A 74 6.27 -8.27 2.52
N LYS A 75 7.35 -8.25 1.73
CA LYS A 75 8.37 -9.32 1.71
C LYS A 75 9.08 -9.52 3.05
N GLY A 76 9.61 -8.45 3.64
CA GLY A 76 10.37 -8.50 4.90
C GLY A 76 11.67 -9.31 4.84
N GLY A 77 12.53 -9.06 3.86
CA GLY A 77 13.82 -9.72 3.70
C GLY A 77 14.38 -9.47 2.31
N ALA A 78 15.58 -10.00 2.03
CA ALA A 78 16.23 -9.95 0.73
C ALA A 78 15.69 -11.05 -0.22
N PHE A 79 14.37 -11.05 -0.46
CA PHE A 79 13.70 -11.95 -1.41
C PHE A 79 13.85 -11.50 -2.87
N ASP A 80 14.30 -10.27 -3.08
CA ASP A 80 14.42 -9.63 -4.38
C ASP A 80 15.80 -9.83 -5.00
N VAL A 81 15.82 -9.96 -6.33
CA VAL A 81 17.01 -10.16 -7.15
C VAL A 81 16.95 -9.28 -8.39
N SER A 82 18.10 -9.08 -9.04
CA SER A 82 18.16 -8.31 -10.28
C SER A 82 17.56 -9.08 -11.46
N ASP A 83 17.24 -8.38 -12.53
CA ASP A 83 16.74 -8.95 -13.79
C ASP A 83 17.71 -10.01 -14.34
N GLU A 84 19.00 -9.73 -14.29
CA GLU A 84 20.05 -10.63 -14.78
C GLU A 84 20.06 -11.96 -14.01
N THR A 85 20.00 -11.91 -12.67
CA THR A 85 19.93 -13.10 -11.82
C THR A 85 18.63 -13.88 -12.06
N ALA A 86 17.50 -13.19 -12.22
CA ALA A 86 16.23 -13.85 -12.50
C ALA A 86 16.25 -14.59 -13.84
N ILE A 87 16.79 -13.98 -14.90
CA ILE A 87 16.90 -14.59 -16.23
C ILE A 87 17.78 -15.86 -16.18
N GLU A 88 18.89 -15.80 -15.45
CA GLU A 88 19.76 -16.96 -15.22
C GLU A 88 18.98 -18.11 -14.57
N TRP A 89 18.30 -17.83 -13.45
CA TRP A 89 17.56 -18.84 -12.70
C TRP A 89 16.34 -19.39 -13.45
N LEU A 90 15.66 -18.57 -14.26
CA LEU A 90 14.56 -19.03 -15.10
C LEU A 90 15.01 -20.03 -16.17
N SER A 91 16.29 -19.97 -16.57
CA SER A 91 16.88 -20.86 -17.56
C SER A 91 17.47 -22.14 -16.95
N GLU A 92 17.59 -22.21 -15.62
CA GLU A 92 18.14 -23.37 -14.94
C GLU A 92 17.16 -24.56 -14.92
N PRO A 93 17.60 -25.75 -15.35
CA PRO A 93 16.80 -26.96 -15.21
C PRO A 93 16.57 -27.28 -13.73
N ASN A 94 15.31 -27.41 -13.32
CA ASN A 94 14.98 -27.87 -11.98
C ASN A 94 14.85 -29.40 -11.93
N PRO A 95 15.68 -30.12 -11.14
CA PRO A 95 15.62 -31.58 -11.01
C PRO A 95 14.28 -32.14 -10.52
N HIS A 96 13.48 -31.32 -9.84
CA HIS A 96 12.15 -31.70 -9.32
C HIS A 96 11.01 -31.47 -10.32
N LEU A 97 11.32 -31.10 -11.57
CA LEU A 97 10.34 -30.81 -12.64
C LEU A 97 9.36 -29.66 -12.33
N THR A 98 9.73 -28.79 -11.39
CA THR A 98 9.01 -27.55 -11.05
C THR A 98 9.78 -26.35 -11.59
N PRO A 99 9.30 -25.63 -12.61
CA PRO A 99 10.04 -24.52 -13.18
C PRO A 99 10.17 -23.36 -12.17
N ASN A 100 11.33 -22.70 -12.13
CA ASN A 100 11.55 -21.57 -11.23
C ASN A 100 10.60 -20.38 -11.51
N SER A 101 9.98 -20.33 -12.69
CA SER A 101 8.93 -19.36 -13.03
C SER A 101 7.68 -19.45 -12.14
N ASP A 102 7.47 -20.55 -11.42
CA ASP A 102 6.34 -20.68 -10.51
C ASP A 102 6.51 -19.84 -9.23
N VAL A 103 7.74 -19.46 -8.90
CA VAL A 103 8.09 -18.70 -7.67
C VAL A 103 8.87 -17.42 -7.96
N LEU A 104 9.25 -17.15 -9.21
CA LEU A 104 9.91 -15.91 -9.63
C LEU A 104 8.95 -14.99 -10.36
N PHE A 105 8.77 -13.78 -9.83
CA PHE A 105 7.85 -12.79 -10.40
C PHE A 105 8.53 -11.43 -10.58
N PRO A 106 8.18 -10.67 -11.64
CA PRO A 106 8.51 -9.25 -11.70
C PRO A 106 7.99 -8.54 -10.45
N TRP A 107 8.79 -7.65 -9.88
CA TRP A 107 8.51 -6.99 -8.61
C TRP A 107 8.68 -5.48 -8.71
N VAL A 108 7.71 -4.77 -8.15
CA VAL A 108 7.70 -3.30 -8.17
C VAL A 108 7.40 -2.74 -6.79
N ASN A 109 8.12 -1.68 -6.42
CA ASN A 109 7.81 -0.89 -5.24
C ASN A 109 7.61 0.59 -5.58
N GLY A 110 7.50 1.44 -4.55
CA GLY A 110 7.27 2.87 -4.76
C GLY A 110 8.35 3.57 -5.60
N ARG A 111 9.58 3.08 -5.57
CA ARG A 111 10.69 3.59 -6.39
C ARG A 111 10.49 3.26 -7.87
N ASP A 112 10.04 2.05 -8.19
CA ASP A 112 9.84 1.63 -9.59
C ASP A 112 8.65 2.34 -10.25
N VAL A 113 7.70 2.82 -9.45
CA VAL A 113 6.58 3.65 -9.94
C VAL A 113 6.96 5.13 -10.05
N SER A 114 7.76 5.65 -9.13
CA SER A 114 8.12 7.09 -9.08
C SER A 114 9.37 7.47 -9.89
N GLN A 115 10.17 6.47 -10.28
CA GLN A 115 11.42 6.65 -11.02
C GLN A 115 11.46 5.66 -12.18
N ARG A 116 12.60 5.59 -12.88
CA ARG A 116 12.85 4.52 -13.84
C ARG A 116 12.80 3.17 -13.11
N SER A 117 11.95 2.27 -13.60
CA SER A 117 11.86 0.88 -13.13
C SER A 117 13.24 0.25 -13.11
N ARG A 118 13.54 -0.46 -12.02
CA ARG A 118 14.77 -1.24 -11.86
C ARG A 118 14.69 -2.64 -12.47
N ASN A 119 13.49 -3.04 -12.92
CA ASN A 119 13.21 -4.40 -13.44
C ASN A 119 13.62 -5.50 -12.44
N MET A 120 13.36 -5.26 -11.15
CA MET A 120 13.66 -6.23 -10.11
C MET A 120 12.66 -7.40 -10.17
N TRP A 121 13.11 -8.54 -9.69
CA TRP A 121 12.29 -9.73 -9.49
C TRP A 121 12.23 -10.09 -8.02
N ILE A 122 11.26 -10.92 -7.65
CA ILE A 122 11.09 -11.44 -6.30
C ILE A 122 10.83 -12.93 -6.30
N ILE A 123 11.38 -13.60 -5.29
CA ILE A 123 11.08 -14.98 -4.96
C ILE A 123 9.86 -15.00 -4.03
N ASP A 124 8.75 -15.58 -4.47
CA ASP A 124 7.48 -15.65 -3.74
C ASP A 124 6.96 -17.09 -3.73
N PHE A 125 7.08 -17.75 -2.58
CA PHE A 125 6.58 -19.11 -2.35
C PHE A 125 5.08 -19.16 -2.02
N GLY A 126 4.32 -18.10 -2.25
CA GLY A 126 2.91 -18.08 -1.89
C GLY A 126 2.66 -17.65 -0.45
N VAL A 127 1.49 -18.02 0.06
CA VAL A 127 1.00 -17.61 1.39
C VAL A 127 1.32 -18.67 2.45
N GLU A 128 1.25 -19.95 2.07
CA GLU A 128 1.25 -21.08 3.00
C GLU A 128 2.03 -22.29 2.46
N MET A 129 2.88 -22.13 1.44
CA MET A 129 3.64 -23.25 0.89
C MET A 129 4.53 -23.88 1.98
N PRO A 130 4.48 -25.21 2.16
CA PRO A 130 5.38 -25.92 3.06
C PRO A 130 6.85 -25.72 2.68
N VAL A 131 7.74 -25.71 3.67
CA VAL A 131 9.19 -25.49 3.41
C VAL A 131 9.78 -26.61 2.54
N GLU A 132 9.25 -27.83 2.66
CA GLU A 132 9.67 -28.99 1.89
C GLU A 132 9.32 -28.85 0.40
N ASP A 133 8.24 -28.13 0.10
CA ASP A 133 7.85 -27.80 -1.27
C ASP A 133 8.65 -26.61 -1.79
N ALA A 134 8.85 -25.59 -0.96
CA ALA A 134 9.71 -24.45 -1.30
C ALA A 134 11.15 -24.90 -1.61
N ALA A 135 11.68 -25.88 -0.87
CA ALA A 135 13.02 -26.45 -1.06
C ALA A 135 13.24 -27.11 -2.42
N LYS A 136 12.16 -27.46 -3.15
CA LYS A 136 12.25 -28.03 -4.50
C LYS A 136 12.66 -26.98 -5.54
N TYR A 137 12.51 -25.69 -5.26
CA TYR A 137 12.93 -24.61 -6.15
C TYR A 137 14.40 -24.25 -5.94
N GLY A 138 15.31 -25.21 -6.15
CA GLY A 138 16.76 -25.15 -5.96
C GLY A 138 17.37 -23.76 -5.69
N VAL A 139 17.65 -23.00 -6.76
CA VAL A 139 18.34 -21.70 -6.65
C VAL A 139 17.51 -20.58 -5.98
N PRO A 140 16.19 -20.38 -6.27
CA PRO A 140 15.37 -19.48 -5.45
C PRO A 140 15.40 -19.82 -3.95
N PHE A 141 15.23 -21.09 -3.58
CA PHE A 141 15.22 -21.48 -2.18
C PHE A 141 16.56 -21.26 -1.50
N HIS A 142 17.66 -21.63 -2.16
CA HIS A 142 19.01 -21.43 -1.61
C HIS A 142 19.29 -19.95 -1.33
N HIS A 143 18.86 -19.05 -2.22
CA HIS A 143 19.01 -17.61 -2.00
C HIS A 143 18.25 -17.14 -0.74
N VAL A 144 17.00 -17.56 -0.57
CA VAL A 144 16.21 -17.20 0.62
C VAL A 144 16.81 -17.82 1.88
N ASP A 145 17.28 -19.07 1.81
CA ASP A 145 17.93 -19.76 2.93
C ASP A 145 19.22 -19.05 3.39
N ALA A 146 20.04 -18.60 2.44
CA ALA A 146 21.30 -17.92 2.72
C ALA A 146 21.11 -16.47 3.19
N ASN A 147 20.17 -15.73 2.60
CA ASN A 147 20.07 -14.29 2.78
C ASN A 147 18.92 -13.84 3.69
N VAL A 148 17.87 -14.65 3.84
CA VAL A 148 16.68 -14.29 4.62
C VAL A 148 16.64 -15.04 5.95
N ARG A 149 16.82 -16.36 5.96
CA ARG A 149 16.73 -17.19 7.19
C ARG A 149 17.55 -16.65 8.36
N PRO A 150 18.84 -16.28 8.21
CA PRO A 150 19.67 -15.86 9.36
C PRO A 150 19.17 -14.57 10.05
N LEU A 151 18.48 -13.71 9.29
CA LEU A 151 17.87 -12.49 9.81
C LEU A 151 16.50 -12.78 10.43
N ARG A 152 15.72 -13.66 9.81
CA ARG A 152 14.39 -14.06 10.26
C ARG A 152 14.40 -14.78 11.58
N GLU A 153 15.32 -15.72 11.79
CA GLU A 153 15.43 -16.51 13.02
C GLU A 153 15.62 -15.64 14.28
N LYS A 154 16.19 -14.45 14.13
CA LYS A 154 16.39 -13.49 15.22
C LYS A 154 15.19 -12.57 15.47
N ASN A 155 14.14 -12.66 14.65
CA ASN A 155 12.97 -11.78 14.75
C ASN A 155 12.18 -12.06 16.03
N LYS A 156 11.57 -11.05 16.66
CA LYS A 156 10.77 -11.23 17.89
C LYS A 156 9.42 -11.93 17.64
N ARG A 157 8.84 -11.82 16.45
CA ARG A 157 7.56 -12.45 16.09
C ARG A 157 7.77 -13.89 15.67
N GLN A 158 7.10 -14.82 16.34
CA GLN A 158 7.25 -16.27 16.11
C GLN A 158 6.92 -16.67 14.67
N SER A 159 5.81 -16.16 14.11
CA SER A 159 5.41 -16.46 12.73
C SER A 159 6.48 -16.09 11.71
N TYR A 160 7.16 -14.96 11.88
CA TYR A 160 8.24 -14.52 10.98
C TYR A 160 9.52 -15.36 11.13
N ARG A 161 9.77 -15.94 12.31
CA ARG A 161 10.89 -16.86 12.53
C ARG A 161 10.62 -18.22 11.92
N GLU A 162 9.44 -18.78 12.19
CA GLU A 162 9.08 -20.14 11.82
C GLU A 162 8.77 -20.28 10.34
N LYS A 163 8.14 -19.27 9.72
CA LYS A 163 7.86 -19.20 8.28
C LYS A 163 8.80 -18.23 7.59
N TRP A 164 10.10 -18.37 7.81
CA TRP A 164 11.12 -17.43 7.33
C TRP A 164 11.17 -17.30 5.81
N TRP A 165 10.75 -18.34 5.08
CA TRP A 165 10.68 -18.35 3.60
C TRP A 165 9.40 -17.71 3.07
N ILE A 166 8.41 -17.41 3.92
CA ILE A 166 7.20 -16.69 3.53
C ILE A 166 7.41 -15.19 3.80
N HIS A 167 6.82 -14.36 2.95
CA HIS A 167 6.77 -12.92 3.15
C HIS A 167 6.10 -12.57 4.50
N VAL A 168 6.44 -11.44 5.12
CA VAL A 168 5.85 -11.10 6.44
C VAL A 168 4.35 -10.89 6.37
N GLU A 169 3.88 -10.28 5.30
CA GLU A 169 2.46 -10.00 5.09
C GLU A 169 2.14 -10.34 3.63
N PRO A 170 1.85 -11.62 3.33
CA PRO A 170 1.61 -12.10 1.97
C PRO A 170 0.23 -11.69 1.42
N ARG A 171 -0.67 -11.23 2.28
CA ARG A 171 -1.99 -10.64 1.93
C ARG A 171 -2.78 -11.47 0.89
N PRO A 172 -3.26 -12.67 1.24
CA PRO A 172 -3.95 -13.58 0.31
C PRO A 172 -5.07 -12.89 -0.49
N LYS A 173 -5.88 -12.06 0.19
CA LYS A 173 -7.04 -11.39 -0.40
C LYS A 173 -6.71 -10.53 -1.63
N ILE A 174 -5.59 -9.80 -1.65
CA ILE A 174 -5.23 -9.00 -2.83
C ILE A 174 -4.69 -9.91 -3.94
N ARG A 175 -3.87 -10.92 -3.57
CA ARG A 175 -3.29 -11.89 -4.51
C ARG A 175 -4.38 -12.64 -5.27
N ASP A 176 -5.38 -13.17 -4.57
CA ASP A 176 -6.51 -13.91 -5.15
C ASP A 176 -7.30 -13.08 -6.17
N ARG A 177 -7.35 -11.76 -5.98
CA ARG A 177 -8.08 -10.86 -6.86
C ARG A 177 -7.22 -10.41 -8.04
N LEU A 178 -5.95 -10.08 -7.81
CA LEU A 178 -5.01 -9.69 -8.87
C LEU A 178 -4.73 -10.83 -9.84
N ALA A 179 -4.67 -12.08 -9.35
CA ALA A 179 -4.44 -13.27 -10.18
C ALA A 179 -5.50 -13.48 -11.28
N LYS A 180 -6.67 -12.84 -11.16
CA LYS A 180 -7.77 -12.92 -12.13
C LYS A 180 -7.73 -11.83 -13.19
N LEU A 181 -6.78 -10.89 -13.11
CA LEU A 181 -6.70 -9.74 -13.98
C LEU A 181 -5.44 -9.80 -14.85
N PRO A 182 -5.54 -9.46 -16.15
CA PRO A 182 -4.36 -9.37 -17.01
C PRO A 182 -3.49 -8.14 -16.66
N ARG A 183 -4.10 -7.12 -16.06
CA ARG A 183 -3.46 -5.89 -15.62
C ARG A 183 -4.19 -5.28 -14.44
N PHE A 184 -3.51 -4.42 -13.69
CA PHE A 184 -4.08 -3.70 -12.57
C PHE A 184 -3.45 -2.32 -12.42
N LEU A 185 -4.16 -1.37 -11.80
CA LEU A 185 -3.65 -0.03 -11.57
C LEU A 185 -2.92 0.04 -10.22
N THR A 186 -1.80 0.75 -10.16
CA THR A 186 -1.07 0.98 -8.91
C THR A 186 -0.85 2.46 -8.65
N THR A 187 -0.74 2.83 -7.38
CA THR A 187 -0.26 4.15 -6.94
C THR A 187 0.75 3.99 -5.82
N ILE A 188 1.71 4.90 -5.73
CA ILE A 188 2.63 4.95 -4.59
C ILE A 188 1.89 5.20 -3.27
N SER A 189 2.37 4.60 -2.18
CA SER A 189 1.83 4.80 -0.83
C SER A 189 2.24 6.15 -0.25
N VAL A 190 3.48 6.58 -0.53
CA VAL A 190 4.07 7.84 -0.05
C VAL A 190 4.78 8.55 -1.20
N GLY A 191 4.49 9.85 -1.37
CA GLY A 191 5.19 10.72 -2.30
C GLY A 191 4.49 12.06 -2.46
N LYS A 192 5.25 13.08 -2.92
CA LYS A 192 4.71 14.44 -3.13
C LYS A 192 3.65 14.49 -4.23
N HIS A 193 3.84 13.69 -5.28
CA HIS A 193 2.91 13.57 -6.41
C HIS A 193 2.44 12.13 -6.51
N ARG A 194 1.13 11.91 -6.62
CA ARG A 194 0.58 10.57 -6.83
C ARG A 194 0.57 10.24 -8.31
N LEU A 195 1.31 9.20 -8.66
CA LEU A 195 1.30 8.62 -9.99
C LEU A 195 0.40 7.39 -9.97
N PHE A 196 -0.39 7.23 -11.04
CA PHE A 196 -1.21 6.05 -11.28
C PHE A 196 -0.67 5.34 -12.51
N VAL A 197 -0.23 4.10 -12.34
CA VAL A 197 0.48 3.34 -13.38
C VAL A 197 -0.14 1.97 -13.54
N TRP A 198 -0.40 1.58 -14.78
CA TRP A 198 -0.82 0.23 -15.14
C TRP A 198 0.33 -0.76 -14.98
N MET A 199 0.07 -1.86 -14.30
CA MET A 199 0.97 -3.01 -14.17
C MET A 199 0.36 -4.21 -14.90
N GLN A 200 1.19 -4.99 -15.58
CA GLN A 200 0.78 -6.22 -16.26
C GLN A 200 1.00 -7.43 -15.35
N ALA A 201 0.10 -8.40 -15.40
CA ALA A 201 0.33 -9.69 -14.76
C ALA A 201 1.30 -10.54 -15.62
N PRO A 202 2.20 -11.33 -15.01
CA PRO A 202 2.46 -11.40 -13.58
C PRO A 202 3.35 -10.25 -13.12
N THR A 203 2.96 -9.54 -12.05
CA THR A 203 3.81 -8.59 -11.33
C THR A 203 3.35 -8.57 -9.88
N LEU A 204 4.26 -8.69 -8.92
CA LEU A 204 3.95 -8.59 -7.50
C LEU A 204 4.24 -7.15 -6.99
N PRO A 205 3.20 -6.39 -6.62
CA PRO A 205 3.40 -5.09 -6.00
C PRO A 205 3.81 -5.21 -4.53
N ASP A 206 4.76 -4.40 -4.09
CA ASP A 206 5.17 -4.24 -2.70
C ASP A 206 4.22 -3.31 -1.91
N HIS A 207 4.27 -3.37 -0.58
CA HIS A 207 3.52 -2.51 0.34
C HIS A 207 3.74 -1.01 0.15
N GLN A 208 4.85 -0.61 -0.50
CA GLN A 208 5.09 0.77 -0.91
C GLN A 208 4.18 1.24 -2.05
N VAL A 209 3.36 0.36 -2.60
CA VAL A 209 2.30 0.71 -3.55
C VAL A 209 0.95 0.16 -3.10
N TYR A 210 -0.10 0.87 -3.46
CA TYR A 210 -1.47 0.40 -3.39
C TYR A 210 -1.87 -0.11 -4.78
N ALA A 211 -2.46 -1.29 -4.84
CA ALA A 211 -2.99 -1.84 -6.08
C ALA A 211 -4.52 -1.81 -6.06
N PHE A 212 -5.08 -1.35 -7.17
CA PHE A 212 -6.49 -1.35 -7.47
C PHE A 212 -6.82 -2.59 -8.27
N VAL A 213 -7.72 -3.41 -7.77
CA VAL A 213 -8.04 -4.70 -8.37
C VAL A 213 -9.10 -4.54 -9.47
N ARG A 214 -8.72 -3.77 -10.49
CA ARG A 214 -9.51 -3.48 -11.70
C ARG A 214 -8.61 -3.47 -12.92
N SER A 215 -9.20 -3.81 -14.06
CA SER A 215 -8.50 -3.83 -15.36
C SER A 215 -9.16 -2.93 -16.41
N ASP A 216 -10.27 -2.28 -16.06
CA ASP A 216 -11.06 -1.39 -16.91
C ASP A 216 -10.57 0.07 -16.87
N ASP A 217 -10.85 0.81 -17.95
CA ASP A 217 -10.44 2.22 -18.11
C ASP A 217 -11.54 3.23 -17.71
N PHE A 218 -12.71 2.77 -17.23
CA PHE A 218 -13.92 3.60 -17.12
C PHE A 218 -14.42 3.85 -15.69
N ALA A 219 -13.77 3.28 -14.67
CA ALA A 219 -14.12 3.54 -13.27
C ALA A 219 -13.53 4.88 -12.79
N PHE A 220 -14.42 5.85 -12.48
CA PHE A 220 -14.11 7.13 -11.84
C PHE A 220 -14.50 7.13 -10.35
#